data_AF-K4QXF0-F1
#
_entry.id   AF-K4QXF0-F1
#
_cell.length_a   1.000
_cell.length_b   1.000
_cell.length_c   1.000
_cell.angle_alpha   90.00
_cell.angle_beta   90.00
_cell.angle_gamma   90.00
#
_symmetry.space_group_name_H-M   'P 1'
#
loop_
_entity.id
_entity.type
_entity.pdbx_description
1 polymer ?
#
loop_
_entity_poly.entity_id
_entity_poly.type
_entity_poly.pdbx_seq_one_letter_code
_entity_poly.pdbx_strand_id
1 'polypeptide(L)'
;MATDIKETAHAVEAATVMRLLPARPRLLALGEPTHGEDALLAVRNDLFRRLVEQEGYRTIAIESDCMRGLLVDDYVTSGTGTLDETMRHGFSHGWGASAANRDLVSWMHAYNEGRPASDRLHFAGFDGPLEMAEAESPRQALTALLGYLSLHVDADLLPGTPQTLDDLLGPDARWTKQAAMTDPTQSVGQSPEARQLRLLADDLVALLDTQTPHLINTTSRGDWDRARLYGRTAIGLLRYHHGMADTSPARMTQLLATRGQMMAQNLLALTERGPVLAHAHNAHLQRRKSSMRMAGKLLEWWSAGALVHAQLGQDYAFAATAVGTIRHQGVDTPPADSIEGLLYELPEDSCVVAPRRLATALGAARPTPRESPWFGYAPLDPGHLTDPDALVFVKDVRQS
;
A
#
# COMPACT_ATOMS: atom_id res chain seq x y z
N MET A 1 -32.86 -13.25 11.18
CA MET A 1 -31.59 -12.52 11.42
C MET A 1 -30.42 -13.45 11.71
N ALA A 2 -30.29 -14.08 12.88
CA ALA A 2 -29.10 -14.91 13.19
C ALA A 2 -28.91 -16.11 12.23
N THR A 3 -29.98 -16.78 11.80
CA THR A 3 -29.95 -17.85 10.79
C THR A 3 -29.59 -17.32 9.39
N ASP A 4 -30.09 -16.14 9.01
CA ASP A 4 -29.83 -15.52 7.70
C ASP A 4 -28.38 -15.04 7.57
N ILE A 5 -27.76 -14.57 8.68
CA ILE A 5 -26.35 -14.15 8.69
C ILE A 5 -25.42 -15.34 8.50
N LYS A 6 -25.73 -16.51 9.09
CA LYS A 6 -24.94 -17.74 8.89
C LYS A 6 -24.84 -18.14 7.42
N GLU A 7 -25.91 -17.96 6.64
CA GLU A 7 -25.91 -18.26 5.19
C GLU A 7 -25.05 -17.31 4.36
N THR A 8 -24.60 -16.19 4.95
CA THR A 8 -23.69 -15.23 4.30
C THR A 8 -22.22 -15.54 4.51
N ALA A 9 -21.89 -16.43 5.44
CA ALA A 9 -20.52 -16.78 5.82
C ALA A 9 -20.01 -17.98 5.00
N HIS A 10 -18.76 -17.87 4.55
CA HIS A 10 -18.08 -18.87 3.74
C HIS A 10 -16.63 -19.03 4.21
N ALA A 11 -15.99 -20.17 3.90
CA ALA A 11 -14.57 -20.36 4.17
C ALA A 11 -13.70 -19.34 3.42
N VAL A 12 -12.56 -18.96 4.02
CA VAL A 12 -11.57 -18.03 3.45
C VAL A 12 -10.78 -18.69 2.33
N GLU A 13 -11.43 -18.82 1.17
CA GLU A 13 -10.88 -19.49 -0.01
C GLU A 13 -10.84 -18.55 -1.22
N ALA A 14 -9.85 -18.73 -2.10
CA ALA A 14 -9.72 -17.94 -3.33
C ALA A 14 -10.99 -17.99 -4.18
N ALA A 15 -11.52 -19.19 -4.43
CA ALA A 15 -12.76 -19.38 -5.19
C ALA A 15 -13.98 -18.70 -4.55
N THR A 16 -14.04 -18.66 -3.21
CA THR A 16 -15.10 -17.94 -2.49
C THR A 16 -14.98 -16.44 -2.73
N VAL A 17 -13.78 -15.87 -2.54
CA VAL A 17 -13.55 -14.44 -2.78
C VAL A 17 -13.88 -14.09 -4.22
N MET A 18 -13.35 -14.82 -5.20
CA MET A 18 -13.62 -14.58 -6.63
C MET A 18 -15.11 -14.62 -6.97
N ARG A 19 -15.89 -15.55 -6.40
CA ARG A 19 -17.33 -15.65 -6.63
C ARG A 19 -18.12 -14.45 -6.10
N LEU A 20 -17.61 -13.74 -5.09
CA LEU A 20 -18.25 -12.54 -4.56
C LEU A 20 -17.97 -11.29 -5.42
N LEU A 21 -16.93 -11.33 -6.25
CA LEU A 21 -16.56 -10.21 -7.10
C LEU A 21 -17.44 -10.18 -8.36
N PRO A 22 -17.79 -8.98 -8.88
CA PRO A 22 -18.61 -8.85 -10.08
C PRO A 22 -17.88 -9.33 -11.36
N ALA A 23 -16.55 -9.22 -11.36
CA ALA A 23 -15.64 -9.71 -12.38
C ALA A 23 -14.28 -9.96 -11.75
N ARG A 24 -13.38 -10.66 -12.45
CA ARG A 24 -12.00 -10.81 -12.01
C ARG A 24 -11.27 -9.46 -12.11
N PRO A 25 -10.80 -8.87 -11.00
CA PRO A 25 -10.19 -7.55 -11.01
C PRO A 25 -8.72 -7.63 -11.42
N ARG A 26 -8.21 -6.56 -12.04
CA ARG A 26 -6.77 -6.36 -12.28
C ARG A 26 -6.03 -6.07 -10.97
N LEU A 27 -6.70 -5.44 -10.01
CA LEU A 27 -6.19 -5.22 -8.65
C LEU A 27 -7.21 -5.72 -7.63
N LEU A 28 -6.84 -6.77 -6.89
CA LEU A 28 -7.58 -7.20 -5.70
C LEU A 28 -6.84 -6.73 -4.45
N ALA A 29 -7.47 -5.84 -3.71
CA ALA A 29 -6.93 -5.25 -2.50
C ALA A 29 -7.56 -5.90 -1.27
N LEU A 30 -6.73 -6.43 -0.37
CA LEU A 30 -7.12 -6.94 0.94
C LEU A 30 -6.70 -5.92 2.01
N GLY A 31 -7.67 -5.41 2.76
CA GLY A 31 -7.40 -4.48 3.85
C GLY A 31 -7.18 -5.19 5.18
N GLU A 32 -6.62 -4.48 6.16
CA GLU A 32 -6.63 -4.87 7.57
C GLU A 32 -7.14 -3.74 8.48
N PRO A 33 -7.81 -4.06 9.60
CA PRO A 33 -8.36 -3.04 10.51
C PRO A 33 -7.34 -2.52 11.53
N THR A 34 -6.14 -3.09 11.55
CA THR A 34 -5.03 -2.72 12.44
C THR A 34 -3.71 -3.27 11.88
N HIS A 35 -2.59 -2.66 12.25
CA HIS A 35 -1.24 -3.14 11.91
C HIS A 35 -0.60 -3.90 13.07
N GLY A 36 0.37 -4.75 12.75
CA GLY A 36 1.24 -5.41 13.73
C GLY A 36 0.71 -6.73 14.28
N GLU A 37 -0.38 -7.25 13.74
CA GLU A 37 -0.98 -8.52 14.17
C GLU A 37 -0.68 -9.65 13.19
N ASP A 38 0.34 -10.46 13.49
CA ASP A 38 0.80 -11.56 12.63
C ASP A 38 -0.32 -12.59 12.32
N ALA A 39 -1.30 -12.77 13.21
CA ALA A 39 -2.44 -13.64 12.94
C ALA A 39 -3.30 -13.15 11.76
N LEU A 40 -3.47 -11.83 11.59
CA LEU A 40 -4.17 -11.27 10.42
C LEU A 40 -3.32 -11.45 9.15
N LEU A 41 -2.02 -11.24 9.28
CA LEU A 41 -1.07 -11.42 8.18
C LEU A 41 -0.94 -12.88 7.73
N ALA A 42 -1.12 -13.84 8.63
CA ALA A 42 -1.20 -15.27 8.32
C ALA A 42 -2.43 -15.58 7.45
N VAL A 43 -3.61 -15.05 7.80
CA VAL A 43 -4.83 -15.17 6.97
C VAL A 43 -4.62 -14.55 5.59
N ARG A 44 -4.01 -13.36 5.52
CA ARG A 44 -3.59 -12.74 4.26
C ARG A 44 -2.69 -13.67 3.46
N ASN A 45 -1.65 -14.24 4.08
CA ASN A 45 -0.70 -15.12 3.39
C ASN A 45 -1.41 -16.32 2.76
N ASP A 46 -2.22 -17.04 3.54
CA ASP A 46 -2.92 -18.22 3.05
C ASP A 46 -3.85 -17.89 1.88
N LEU A 47 -4.57 -16.76 1.97
CA LEU A 47 -5.41 -16.29 0.87
C LEU A 47 -4.58 -15.90 -0.36
N PHE A 48 -3.49 -15.15 -0.18
CA PHE A 48 -2.63 -14.69 -1.28
C PHE A 48 -1.96 -15.86 -2.01
N ARG A 49 -1.47 -16.87 -1.27
CA ARG A 49 -0.90 -18.10 -1.84
C ARG A 49 -1.90 -18.78 -2.77
N ARG A 50 -3.14 -18.99 -2.28
CA ARG A 50 -4.23 -19.58 -3.07
C ARG A 50 -4.58 -18.75 -4.30
N LEU A 51 -4.64 -17.42 -4.17
CA LEU A 51 -4.93 -16.51 -5.29
C LEU A 51 -3.81 -16.53 -6.35
N VAL A 52 -2.55 -16.64 -5.95
CA VAL A 52 -1.43 -16.78 -6.90
C VAL A 52 -1.49 -18.12 -7.63
N GLU A 53 -1.71 -19.21 -6.89
CA GLU A 53 -1.69 -20.59 -7.40
C GLU A 53 -2.91 -20.90 -8.28
N GLN A 54 -4.09 -20.42 -7.89
CA GLN A 54 -5.37 -20.79 -8.50
C GLN A 54 -5.90 -19.69 -9.44
N GLU A 55 -5.62 -18.42 -9.12
CA GLU A 55 -6.21 -17.27 -9.82
C GLU A 55 -5.21 -16.47 -10.67
N GLY A 56 -3.97 -16.92 -10.78
CA GLY A 56 -3.01 -16.37 -11.75
C GLY A 56 -2.49 -14.97 -11.42
N TYR A 57 -2.63 -14.51 -10.17
CA TYR A 57 -1.98 -13.28 -9.73
C TYR A 57 -0.45 -13.43 -9.72
N ARG A 58 0.27 -12.37 -10.12
CA ARG A 58 1.74 -12.42 -10.33
C ARG A 58 2.51 -11.30 -9.65
N THR A 59 1.82 -10.41 -8.93
CA THR A 59 2.45 -9.38 -8.10
C THR A 59 1.75 -9.32 -6.76
N ILE A 60 2.52 -9.34 -5.67
CA ILE A 60 2.05 -9.02 -4.32
C ILE A 60 2.64 -7.67 -3.92
N ALA A 61 1.75 -6.70 -3.71
CA ALA A 61 2.07 -5.34 -3.32
C ALA A 61 1.71 -5.12 -1.85
N ILE A 62 2.67 -4.70 -1.03
CA ILE A 62 2.48 -4.41 0.40
C ILE A 62 2.63 -2.90 0.61
N GLU A 63 1.93 -2.32 1.58
CA GLU A 63 1.90 -0.88 1.93
C GLU A 63 3.27 -0.32 2.41
N SER A 64 4.37 -0.85 1.92
CA SER A 64 5.73 -0.55 2.33
C SER A 64 6.38 0.37 1.30
N ASP A 65 7.45 1.03 1.69
CA ASP A 65 8.31 1.83 0.82
C ASP A 65 8.60 1.12 -0.52
N CYS A 66 8.19 1.77 -1.60
CA CYS A 66 8.28 1.24 -2.96
C CYS A 66 9.72 1.04 -3.46
N MET A 67 10.67 1.81 -2.95
CA MET A 67 12.09 1.71 -3.28
C MET A 67 12.75 0.57 -2.50
N ARG A 68 12.44 0.45 -1.20
CA ARG A 68 12.92 -0.69 -0.40
C ARG A 68 12.37 -2.02 -0.89
N GLY A 69 11.13 -2.03 -1.38
CA GLY A 69 10.50 -3.22 -1.97
C GLY A 69 11.27 -3.82 -3.15
N LEU A 70 12.11 -3.05 -3.84
CA LEU A 70 12.99 -3.57 -4.90
C LEU A 70 13.97 -4.61 -4.36
N LEU A 71 14.49 -4.44 -3.14
CA LEU A 71 15.38 -5.40 -2.50
C LEU A 71 14.68 -6.74 -2.24
N VAL A 72 13.40 -6.69 -1.87
CA VAL A 72 12.59 -7.89 -1.69
C VAL A 72 12.30 -8.56 -3.02
N ASP A 73 11.95 -7.78 -4.06
CA ASP A 73 11.73 -8.31 -5.41
C ASP A 73 12.99 -8.98 -5.97
N ASP A 74 14.15 -8.36 -5.80
CA ASP A 74 15.44 -8.91 -6.25
C ASP A 74 15.74 -10.24 -5.50
N TYR A 75 15.49 -10.32 -4.19
CA TYR A 75 15.63 -11.57 -3.44
C TYR A 75 14.68 -12.67 -3.92
N VAL A 76 13.38 -12.38 -4.07
CA VAL A 76 12.40 -13.41 -4.45
C VAL A 76 12.54 -13.85 -5.90
N THR A 77 13.03 -12.98 -6.80
CA THR A 77 13.12 -13.30 -8.24
C THR A 77 14.49 -13.81 -8.67
N SER A 78 15.57 -13.40 -8.01
CA SER A 78 16.96 -13.74 -8.40
C SER A 78 17.77 -14.41 -7.30
N GLY A 79 17.28 -14.44 -6.06
CA GLY A 79 18.04 -14.96 -4.92
C GLY A 79 19.20 -14.06 -4.50
N THR A 80 19.17 -12.78 -4.90
CA THR A 80 20.20 -11.81 -4.51
C THR A 80 20.09 -11.48 -3.01
N GLY A 81 21.22 -11.57 -2.30
CA GLY A 81 21.29 -11.29 -0.86
C GLY A 81 20.79 -12.44 0.02
N THR A 82 20.58 -12.16 1.30
CA THR A 82 20.04 -13.12 2.27
C THR A 82 18.65 -12.72 2.75
N LEU A 83 17.82 -13.69 3.15
CA LEU A 83 16.49 -13.41 3.72
C LEU A 83 16.58 -12.42 4.90
N ASP A 84 17.59 -12.55 5.76
CA ASP A 84 17.76 -11.69 6.93
C ASP A 84 18.05 -10.23 6.55
N GLU A 85 18.86 -9.99 5.52
CA GLU A 85 19.11 -8.65 5.00
C GLU A 85 17.89 -8.09 4.28
N THR A 86 17.22 -8.91 3.47
CA THR A 86 15.98 -8.53 2.78
C THR A 86 14.89 -8.13 3.78
N MET A 87 14.68 -8.90 4.85
CA MET A 87 13.71 -8.53 5.87
C MET A 87 14.11 -7.24 6.60
N ARG A 88 15.40 -7.03 6.88
CA ARG A 88 15.88 -5.84 7.61
C ARG A 88 15.78 -4.55 6.80
N HIS A 89 16.04 -4.61 5.49
CA HIS A 89 16.22 -3.41 4.66
C HIS A 89 15.16 -3.25 3.56
N GLY A 90 14.39 -4.30 3.26
CA GLY A 90 13.39 -4.33 2.20
C GLY A 90 12.00 -3.81 2.59
N PHE A 91 11.82 -3.47 3.87
CA PHE A 91 10.55 -2.98 4.42
C PHE A 91 10.71 -1.62 5.11
N SER A 92 9.63 -0.83 5.12
CA SER A 92 9.44 0.34 6.00
C SER A 92 8.55 -0.02 7.19
N HIS A 93 8.32 0.95 8.09
CA HIS A 93 7.37 0.84 9.21
C HIS A 93 7.64 -0.32 10.19
N GLY A 94 8.87 -0.85 10.20
CA GLY A 94 9.26 -1.99 11.02
C GLY A 94 8.67 -3.34 10.58
N TRP A 95 8.00 -3.41 9.43
CA TRP A 95 7.30 -4.63 8.97
C TRP A 95 8.23 -5.79 8.62
N GLY A 96 9.52 -5.50 8.51
CA GLY A 96 10.58 -6.51 8.42
C GLY A 96 10.68 -7.43 9.64
N ALA A 97 10.18 -7.00 10.80
CA ALA A 97 10.18 -7.77 12.04
C ALA A 97 9.03 -8.78 12.15
N SER A 98 8.01 -8.69 11.28
CA SER A 98 6.86 -9.60 11.28
C SER A 98 7.26 -10.99 10.81
N ALA A 99 6.89 -12.02 11.59
CA ALA A 99 7.12 -13.41 11.21
C ALA A 99 6.28 -13.78 9.98
N ALA A 100 5.04 -13.29 9.90
CA ALA A 100 4.18 -13.55 8.76
C ALA A 100 4.70 -12.90 7.46
N ASN A 101 5.33 -11.71 7.52
CA ASN A 101 5.98 -11.13 6.35
C ASN A 101 7.23 -11.91 5.94
N ARG A 102 8.03 -12.40 6.90
CA ARG A 102 9.15 -13.30 6.60
C ARG A 102 8.68 -14.57 5.91
N ASP A 103 7.60 -15.18 6.40
CA ASP A 103 7.01 -16.40 5.82
C ASP A 103 6.43 -16.16 4.42
N LEU A 104 5.90 -14.96 4.16
CA LEU A 104 5.47 -14.56 2.83
C LEU A 104 6.67 -14.49 1.88
N VAL A 105 7.71 -13.75 2.23
CA VAL A 105 8.91 -13.56 1.39
C VAL A 105 9.61 -14.90 1.13
N SER A 106 9.76 -15.74 2.16
CA SER A 106 10.34 -17.08 2.02
C SER A 106 9.52 -17.96 1.07
N TRP A 107 8.19 -17.95 1.20
CA TRP A 107 7.33 -18.68 0.27
C TRP A 107 7.40 -18.14 -1.16
N MET A 108 7.43 -16.81 -1.35
CA MET A 108 7.55 -16.20 -2.68
C MET A 108 8.86 -16.61 -3.37
N HIS A 109 9.98 -16.62 -2.64
CA HIS A 109 11.26 -17.10 -3.14
C HIS A 109 11.19 -18.57 -3.55
N ALA A 110 10.68 -19.44 -2.68
CA ALA A 110 10.51 -20.86 -2.97
C ALA A 110 9.54 -21.11 -4.14
N TYR A 111 8.46 -20.34 -4.25
CA TYR A 111 7.52 -20.41 -5.36
C TYR A 111 8.19 -20.13 -6.70
N ASN A 112 9.16 -19.21 -6.73
CA ASN A 112 9.89 -18.81 -7.94
C ASN A 112 11.00 -19.77 -8.35
N GLU A 113 11.44 -20.68 -7.47
CA GLU A 113 12.49 -21.64 -7.77
C GLU A 113 12.14 -22.48 -9.01
N GLY A 114 13.06 -22.51 -9.98
CA GLY A 114 12.88 -23.26 -11.23
C GLY A 114 11.85 -22.67 -12.21
N ARG A 115 11.16 -21.58 -11.88
CA ARG A 115 10.17 -20.95 -12.78
C ARG A 115 10.82 -20.03 -13.82
N PRO A 116 10.31 -20.01 -15.07
CA PRO A 116 10.73 -19.04 -16.07
C PRO A 116 10.33 -17.63 -15.65
N ALA A 117 11.07 -16.61 -16.10
CA ALA A 117 10.86 -15.22 -15.70
C ALA A 117 9.43 -14.72 -15.92
N SER A 118 8.73 -15.19 -16.96
CA SER A 118 7.33 -14.84 -17.25
C SER A 118 6.32 -15.34 -16.21
N ASP A 119 6.68 -16.39 -15.46
CA ASP A 119 5.79 -17.03 -14.49
C ASP A 119 6.19 -16.73 -13.04
N ARG A 120 7.24 -15.93 -12.84
CA ARG A 120 7.70 -15.54 -11.51
C ARG A 120 6.70 -14.57 -10.85
N LEU A 121 6.57 -14.75 -9.56
CA LEU A 121 5.86 -13.88 -8.66
C LEU A 121 6.77 -12.72 -8.25
N HIS A 122 6.28 -11.50 -8.38
CA HIS A 122 6.98 -10.28 -8.01
C HIS A 122 6.49 -9.74 -6.66
N PHE A 123 7.41 -9.14 -5.91
CA PHE A 123 7.11 -8.32 -4.74
C PHE A 123 7.12 -6.83 -5.13
N ALA A 124 6.25 -6.04 -4.50
CA ALA A 124 6.34 -4.59 -4.56
C ALA A 124 6.00 -3.95 -3.21
N GLY A 125 6.77 -2.94 -2.82
CA GLY A 125 6.24 -1.88 -1.96
C GLY A 125 5.43 -0.93 -2.83
N PHE A 126 4.29 -0.44 -2.35
CA PHE A 126 3.53 0.57 -3.07
C PHE A 126 3.40 1.90 -2.33
N ASP A 127 3.84 2.01 -1.08
CA ASP A 127 3.89 3.30 -0.39
C ASP A 127 5.09 4.14 -0.81
N GLY A 128 5.03 5.44 -0.58
CA GLY A 128 6.19 6.30 -0.73
C GLY A 128 7.29 5.96 0.29
N PRO A 129 8.54 6.40 0.06
CA PRO A 129 9.62 6.39 1.06
C PRO A 129 9.34 7.37 2.21
N LEU A 130 8.30 7.08 3.00
CA LEU A 130 7.74 7.92 4.04
C LEU A 130 7.67 7.11 5.33
N GLU A 131 7.79 7.78 6.46
CA GLU A 131 7.58 7.24 7.80
C GLU A 131 6.60 8.15 8.57
N MET A 132 6.22 7.76 9.80
CA MET A 132 5.22 8.49 10.58
C MET A 132 5.59 9.97 10.82
N ALA A 133 6.87 10.27 11.01
CA ALA A 133 7.36 11.61 11.37
C ALA A 133 8.38 12.17 10.38
N GLU A 134 8.76 11.45 9.34
CA GLU A 134 9.78 11.89 8.38
C GLU A 134 9.50 11.33 6.98
N ALA A 135 10.17 11.93 5.99
CA ALA A 135 10.19 11.48 4.61
C ALA A 135 11.64 11.39 4.16
N GLU A 136 11.97 10.37 3.38
CA GLU A 136 13.34 10.18 2.89
C GLU A 136 13.78 11.33 1.97
N SER A 137 15.09 11.47 1.81
CA SER A 137 15.67 12.39 0.84
C SER A 137 15.28 11.95 -0.60
N PRO A 138 14.91 12.88 -1.50
CA PRO A 138 14.64 12.53 -2.90
C PRO A 138 15.92 12.10 -3.67
N ARG A 139 17.10 12.18 -3.03
CA ARG A 139 18.41 11.83 -3.58
C ARG A 139 18.42 10.47 -4.27
N GLN A 140 18.03 9.40 -3.57
CA GLN A 140 18.14 8.05 -4.11
C GLN A 140 17.36 7.91 -5.43
N ALA A 141 16.12 8.40 -5.45
CA ALA A 141 15.26 8.33 -6.63
C ALA A 141 15.79 9.20 -7.78
N LEU A 142 16.24 10.43 -7.50
CA LEU A 142 16.78 11.34 -8.52
C LEU A 142 18.10 10.81 -9.11
N THR A 143 19.03 10.37 -8.26
CA THR A 143 20.31 9.81 -8.71
C THR A 143 20.10 8.54 -9.52
N ALA A 144 19.18 7.66 -9.12
CA ALA A 144 18.89 6.45 -9.87
C ALA A 144 18.25 6.74 -11.24
N LEU A 145 17.31 7.69 -11.31
CA LEU A 145 16.72 8.11 -12.59
C LEU A 145 17.75 8.77 -13.51
N LEU A 146 18.54 9.73 -12.99
CA LEU A 146 19.58 10.39 -13.77
C LEU A 146 20.63 9.38 -14.24
N GLY A 147 21.06 8.45 -13.38
CA GLY A 147 22.02 7.41 -13.72
C GLY A 147 21.52 6.50 -14.84
N TYR A 148 20.26 6.07 -14.77
CA TYR A 148 19.64 5.28 -15.84
C TYR A 148 19.60 6.05 -17.17
N LEU A 149 19.15 7.31 -17.16
CA LEU A 149 19.11 8.14 -18.37
C LEU A 149 20.50 8.40 -18.93
N SER A 150 21.49 8.68 -18.09
CA SER A 150 22.86 9.00 -18.51
C SER A 150 23.58 7.83 -19.19
N LEU A 151 23.18 6.59 -18.91
CA LEU A 151 23.74 5.40 -19.55
C LEU A 151 23.13 5.09 -20.92
N HIS A 152 21.95 5.63 -21.22
CA HIS A 152 21.13 5.17 -22.34
C HIS A 152 20.62 6.28 -23.26
N VAL A 153 20.76 7.55 -22.87
CA VAL A 153 20.34 8.73 -23.63
C VAL A 153 21.55 9.62 -23.92
N ASP A 154 21.48 10.37 -25.03
CA ASP A 154 22.49 11.36 -25.39
C ASP A 154 22.72 12.37 -24.25
N ALA A 155 23.98 12.62 -23.92
CA ALA A 155 24.39 13.51 -22.84
C ALA A 155 23.91 14.95 -23.06
N ASP A 156 23.80 15.39 -24.32
CA ASP A 156 23.33 16.75 -24.66
C ASP A 156 21.84 16.96 -24.37
N LEU A 157 21.08 15.88 -24.12
CA LEU A 157 19.66 15.93 -23.76
C LEU A 157 19.42 15.92 -22.24
N LEU A 158 20.45 15.63 -21.42
CA LEU A 158 20.29 15.51 -19.98
C LEU A 158 20.09 16.91 -19.33
N PRO A 159 19.02 17.12 -18.54
CA PRO A 159 18.72 18.43 -17.94
C PRO A 159 19.63 18.77 -16.75
N GLY A 160 20.53 17.88 -16.35
CA GLY A 160 21.45 18.08 -15.24
C GLY A 160 22.49 16.97 -15.12
N THR A 161 23.44 17.18 -14.21
CA THR A 161 24.53 16.23 -13.92
C THR A 161 24.43 15.72 -12.47
N PRO A 162 25.17 14.66 -12.09
CA PRO A 162 25.27 14.25 -10.70
C PRO A 162 25.71 15.39 -9.78
N GLN A 163 26.65 16.24 -10.22
CA GLN A 163 27.07 17.42 -9.46
C GLN A 163 25.92 18.43 -9.28
N THR A 164 25.13 18.68 -10.33
CA THR A 164 23.94 19.54 -10.25
C THR A 164 22.94 19.02 -9.21
N LEU A 165 22.71 17.70 -9.17
CA LEU A 165 21.85 17.10 -8.14
C LEU A 165 22.45 17.27 -6.74
N ASP A 166 23.74 17.00 -6.56
CA ASP A 166 24.41 17.12 -5.27
C ASP A 166 24.35 18.54 -4.70
N ASP A 167 24.60 19.54 -5.54
CA ASP A 167 24.57 20.95 -5.16
C ASP A 167 23.16 21.39 -4.71
N LEU A 168 22.12 20.95 -5.44
CA LEU A 168 20.73 21.29 -5.13
C LEU A 168 20.19 20.52 -3.90
N LEU A 169 20.54 19.23 -3.79
CA LEU A 169 20.07 18.39 -2.69
C LEU A 169 20.73 18.79 -1.37
N GLY A 170 22.04 19.09 -1.37
CA GLY A 170 22.81 19.26 -0.16
C GLY A 170 22.77 18.02 0.76
N PRO A 171 23.16 18.13 2.04
CA PRO A 171 23.20 16.99 2.96
C PRO A 171 21.83 16.37 3.22
N ASP A 172 21.70 15.04 3.20
CA ASP A 172 20.41 14.35 3.36
C ASP A 172 19.69 14.66 4.68
N ALA A 173 20.45 14.94 5.75
CA ALA A 173 19.92 15.29 7.06
C ALA A 173 19.02 16.54 7.07
N ARG A 174 19.06 17.37 6.02
CA ARG A 174 18.13 18.52 5.89
C ARG A 174 16.72 18.10 5.47
N TRP A 175 16.59 16.96 4.79
CA TRP A 175 15.33 16.41 4.28
C TRP A 175 14.64 15.55 5.34
N THR A 176 15.41 14.76 6.10
CA THR A 176 14.89 13.77 7.05
C THR A 176 14.66 14.31 8.47
N LYS A 177 14.47 15.64 8.63
CA LYS A 177 14.24 16.23 9.96
C LYS A 177 12.85 15.88 10.48
N GLN A 178 12.75 15.00 11.49
CA GLN A 178 11.48 14.63 12.11
C GLN A 178 10.67 15.82 12.64
N ALA A 179 11.35 16.85 13.16
CA ALA A 179 10.72 18.07 13.64
C ALA A 179 9.86 18.75 12.56
N ALA A 180 10.18 18.56 11.27
CA ALA A 180 9.45 19.15 10.15
C ALA A 180 8.00 18.66 10.04
N MET A 181 7.67 17.49 10.61
CA MET A 181 6.28 17.01 10.65
C MET A 181 5.39 17.89 11.52
N THR A 182 5.93 18.48 12.59
CA THR A 182 5.18 19.33 13.53
C THR A 182 5.44 20.82 13.30
N ASP A 183 6.67 21.21 12.99
CA ASP A 183 7.09 22.57 12.68
C ASP A 183 7.47 22.72 11.19
N PRO A 184 6.64 23.37 10.36
CA PRO A 184 6.87 23.46 8.92
C PRO A 184 8.13 24.24 8.57
N THR A 185 8.61 25.12 9.47
CA THR A 185 9.82 25.93 9.23
C THR A 185 11.11 25.10 9.24
N GLN A 186 11.05 23.86 9.74
CA GLN A 186 12.17 22.92 9.70
C GLN A 186 12.29 22.19 8.35
N SER A 187 11.24 22.19 7.51
CA SER A 187 11.27 21.57 6.19
C SER A 187 11.96 22.48 5.17
N VAL A 188 12.75 21.88 4.29
CA VAL A 188 13.43 22.58 3.20
C VAL A 188 12.64 22.57 1.89
N GLY A 189 11.47 21.92 1.84
CA GLY A 189 10.75 21.63 0.60
C GLY A 189 10.20 22.84 -0.18
N GLN A 190 10.28 24.05 0.40
CA GLN A 190 9.95 25.31 -0.28
C GLN A 190 11.18 26.22 -0.53
N SER A 191 12.40 25.74 -0.25
CA SER A 191 13.61 26.48 -0.58
C SER A 191 13.77 26.67 -2.10
N PRO A 192 14.57 27.65 -2.56
CA PRO A 192 14.87 27.82 -3.98
C PRO A 192 15.43 26.54 -4.63
N GLU A 193 16.30 25.82 -3.93
CA GLU A 193 16.91 24.58 -4.41
C GLU A 193 15.87 23.46 -4.54
N ALA A 194 14.99 23.30 -3.55
CA ALA A 194 13.91 22.31 -3.62
C ALA A 194 12.91 22.61 -4.75
N ARG A 195 12.64 23.89 -5.04
CA ARG A 195 11.82 24.29 -6.19
C ARG A 195 12.51 23.99 -7.51
N GLN A 196 13.82 24.23 -7.61
CA GLN A 196 14.60 23.86 -8.80
C GLN A 196 14.66 22.34 -8.99
N LEU A 197 14.79 21.56 -7.92
CA LEU A 197 14.74 20.10 -7.97
C LEU A 197 13.39 19.59 -8.50
N ARG A 198 12.27 20.27 -8.20
CA ARG A 198 10.97 19.91 -8.77
C ARG A 198 10.92 20.08 -10.29
N LEU A 199 11.53 21.14 -10.82
CA LEU A 199 11.62 21.35 -12.27
C LEU A 199 12.55 20.31 -12.89
N LEU A 200 13.73 20.08 -12.31
CA LEU A 200 14.67 19.08 -12.80
C LEU A 200 14.07 17.66 -12.77
N ALA A 201 13.31 17.30 -11.74
CA ALA A 201 12.61 16.02 -11.67
C ALA A 201 11.55 15.88 -12.77
N ASP A 202 10.82 16.95 -13.06
CA ASP A 202 9.82 17.00 -14.14
C ASP A 202 10.51 16.80 -15.51
N ASP A 203 11.60 17.52 -15.77
CA ASP A 203 12.38 17.41 -17.01
C ASP A 203 12.98 16.00 -17.19
N LEU A 204 13.49 15.38 -16.12
CA LEU A 204 14.02 14.00 -16.17
C LEU A 204 12.92 12.99 -16.50
N VAL A 205 11.71 13.14 -15.94
CA VAL A 205 10.58 12.26 -16.27
C VAL A 205 10.08 12.51 -17.70
N ALA A 206 10.01 13.77 -18.15
CA ALA A 206 9.67 14.09 -19.53
C ALA A 206 10.68 13.48 -20.52
N LEU A 207 11.98 13.50 -20.19
CA LEU A 207 13.00 12.84 -20.98
C LEU A 207 12.81 11.32 -21.02
N LEU A 208 12.56 10.69 -19.86
CA LEU A 208 12.26 9.26 -19.77
C LEU A 208 11.07 8.88 -20.68
N ASP A 209 9.98 9.65 -20.60
CA ASP A 209 8.76 9.38 -21.37
C ASP A 209 8.99 9.55 -22.87
N THR A 210 9.65 10.63 -23.30
CA THR A 210 9.94 10.90 -24.73
C THR A 210 10.92 9.92 -25.34
N GLN A 211 11.81 9.33 -24.54
CA GLN A 211 12.77 8.31 -24.97
C GLN A 211 12.25 6.86 -24.82
N THR A 212 10.98 6.67 -24.43
CA THR A 212 10.41 5.34 -24.14
C THR A 212 10.66 4.28 -25.23
N PRO A 213 10.41 4.52 -26.53
CA PRO A 213 10.64 3.50 -27.55
C PRO A 213 12.10 3.05 -27.64
N HIS A 214 13.04 4.01 -27.53
CA HIS A 214 14.47 3.75 -27.54
C HIS A 214 14.92 2.99 -26.29
N LEU A 215 14.46 3.42 -25.12
CA LEU A 215 14.84 2.84 -23.83
C LEU A 215 14.35 1.40 -23.68
N ILE A 216 13.09 1.10 -24.05
CA ILE A 216 12.57 -0.27 -24.02
C ILE A 216 13.37 -1.19 -24.95
N ASN A 217 13.80 -0.69 -26.11
CA ASN A 217 14.53 -1.48 -27.10
C ASN A 217 16.01 -1.70 -26.73
N THR A 218 16.63 -0.74 -26.03
CA THR A 218 18.05 -0.79 -25.66
C THR A 218 18.31 -1.41 -24.29
N THR A 219 17.30 -1.43 -23.41
CA THR A 219 17.39 -2.01 -22.06
C THR A 219 16.41 -3.19 -21.93
N SER A 220 15.35 -3.03 -21.15
CA SER A 220 14.25 -3.98 -21.02
C SER A 220 12.99 -3.25 -20.54
N ARG A 221 11.83 -3.91 -20.64
CA ARG A 221 10.58 -3.38 -20.04
C ARG A 221 10.73 -3.20 -18.53
N GLY A 222 11.40 -4.14 -17.85
CA GLY A 222 11.59 -4.12 -16.41
C GLY A 222 12.50 -2.98 -15.94
N ASP A 223 13.59 -2.70 -16.66
CA ASP A 223 14.48 -1.58 -16.33
C ASP A 223 13.78 -0.23 -16.55
N TRP A 224 13.01 -0.11 -17.65
CA TRP A 224 12.18 1.07 -17.91
C TRP A 224 11.09 1.26 -16.84
N ASP A 225 10.40 0.19 -16.41
CA ASP A 225 9.41 0.25 -15.33
C ASP A 225 10.04 0.69 -14.01
N ARG A 226 11.26 0.22 -13.72
CA ARG A 226 12.06 0.62 -12.55
C ARG A 226 12.47 2.09 -12.64
N ALA A 227 12.89 2.58 -13.81
CA ALA A 227 13.15 4.01 -14.03
C ALA A 227 11.90 4.87 -13.82
N ARG A 228 10.72 4.41 -14.27
CA ARG A 228 9.45 5.11 -14.01
C ARG A 228 9.10 5.13 -12.52
N LEU A 229 9.43 4.08 -11.76
CA LEU A 229 9.29 4.08 -10.31
C LEU A 229 10.16 5.17 -9.67
N TYR A 230 11.41 5.31 -10.11
CA TYR A 230 12.31 6.38 -9.63
C TYR A 230 11.72 7.76 -9.91
N GLY A 231 11.22 8.01 -11.12
CA GLY A 231 10.58 9.27 -11.49
C GLY A 231 9.36 9.62 -10.63
N ARG A 232 8.41 8.68 -10.48
CA ARG A 232 7.24 8.87 -9.62
C ARG A 232 7.62 9.12 -8.17
N THR A 233 8.60 8.40 -7.66
CA THR A 233 9.08 8.53 -6.28
C THR A 233 9.76 9.87 -6.04
N ALA A 234 10.63 10.32 -6.94
CA ALA A 234 11.29 11.62 -6.87
C ALA A 234 10.27 12.76 -6.85
N ILE A 235 9.32 12.76 -7.79
CA ILE A 235 8.24 13.76 -7.86
C ILE A 235 7.38 13.72 -6.60
N GLY A 236 7.01 12.53 -6.13
CA GLY A 236 6.20 12.33 -4.93
C GLY A 236 6.87 12.88 -3.67
N LEU A 237 8.14 12.52 -3.43
CA LEU A 237 8.93 13.02 -2.31
C LEU A 237 9.10 14.54 -2.35
N LEU A 238 9.43 15.12 -3.51
CA LEU A 238 9.57 16.56 -3.63
C LEU A 238 8.24 17.31 -3.38
N ARG A 239 7.11 16.75 -3.82
CA ARG A 239 5.77 17.28 -3.50
C ARG A 239 5.45 17.14 -2.01
N TYR A 240 5.80 16.01 -1.41
CA TYR A 240 5.58 15.76 0.02
C TYR A 240 6.38 16.73 0.88
N HIS A 241 7.69 16.89 0.62
CA HIS A 241 8.55 17.86 1.30
C HIS A 241 8.05 19.30 1.13
N HIS A 242 7.58 19.66 -0.07
CA HIS A 242 6.97 20.96 -0.33
C HIS A 242 5.71 21.18 0.53
N GLY A 243 4.87 20.16 0.67
CA GLY A 243 3.72 20.16 1.57
C GLY A 243 4.13 20.23 3.05
N MET A 244 5.22 19.56 3.45
CA MET A 244 5.71 19.62 4.83
C MET A 244 6.12 21.03 5.24
N ALA A 245 6.64 21.82 4.29
CA ALA A 245 6.98 23.22 4.50
C ALA A 245 5.78 24.18 4.42
N ASP A 246 4.56 23.71 4.14
CA ASP A 246 3.37 24.55 4.12
C ASP A 246 2.96 24.97 5.55
N THR A 247 2.70 26.25 5.77
CA THR A 247 2.19 26.79 7.04
C THR A 247 0.66 26.81 7.12
N SER A 248 -0.03 26.42 6.05
CA SER A 248 -1.50 26.48 5.98
C SER A 248 -2.16 25.48 6.94
N PRO A 249 -3.40 25.78 7.42
CA PRO A 249 -4.16 24.82 8.22
C PRO A 249 -4.46 23.49 7.52
N ALA A 250 -4.36 23.44 6.18
CA ALA A 250 -4.63 22.27 5.36
C ALA A 250 -3.43 21.30 5.24
N ARG A 251 -2.26 21.67 5.77
CA ARG A 251 -1.00 20.92 5.62
C ARG A 251 -1.14 19.42 5.82
N MET A 252 -1.64 18.98 6.98
CA MET A 252 -1.73 17.54 7.29
C MET A 252 -2.66 16.79 6.34
N THR A 253 -3.79 17.40 5.97
CA THR A 253 -4.71 16.86 4.98
C THR A 253 -4.02 16.70 3.62
N GLN A 254 -3.23 17.69 3.20
CA GLN A 254 -2.48 17.64 1.94
C GLN A 254 -1.40 16.55 1.97
N LEU A 255 -0.66 16.40 3.07
CA LEU A 255 0.35 15.33 3.22
C LEU A 255 -0.28 13.95 3.11
N LEU A 256 -1.42 13.71 3.77
CA LEU A 256 -2.17 12.45 3.66
C LEU A 256 -2.66 12.20 2.22
N ALA A 257 -3.17 13.24 1.56
CA ALA A 257 -3.60 13.16 0.16
C ALA A 257 -2.42 12.89 -0.79
N THR A 258 -1.25 13.50 -0.56
CA THR A 258 -0.04 13.25 -1.36
C THR A 258 0.46 11.82 -1.18
N ARG A 259 0.52 11.29 0.06
CA ARG A 259 0.84 9.87 0.30
C ARG A 259 -0.16 8.95 -0.42
N GLY A 260 -1.46 9.20 -0.28
CA GLY A 260 -2.51 8.45 -0.98
C GLY A 260 -2.35 8.48 -2.51
N GLN A 261 -1.96 9.62 -3.08
CA GLN A 261 -1.66 9.73 -4.51
C GLN A 261 -0.43 8.90 -4.91
N MET A 262 0.67 8.96 -4.14
CA MET A 262 1.87 8.16 -4.41
C MET A 262 1.53 6.66 -4.41
N MET A 263 0.79 6.21 -3.40
CA MET A 263 0.30 4.84 -3.30
C MET A 263 -0.53 4.41 -4.50
N ALA A 264 -1.51 5.25 -4.89
CA ALA A 264 -2.37 4.98 -6.04
C ALA A 264 -1.57 4.87 -7.35
N GLN A 265 -0.62 5.78 -7.58
CA GLN A 265 0.20 5.77 -8.79
C GLN A 265 1.09 4.52 -8.88
N ASN A 266 1.64 4.07 -7.76
CA ASN A 266 2.42 2.84 -7.72
C ASN A 266 1.54 1.61 -8.01
N LEU A 267 0.36 1.51 -7.39
CA LEU A 267 -0.58 0.42 -7.66
C LEU A 267 -1.01 0.39 -9.13
N LEU A 268 -1.36 1.54 -9.72
CA LEU A 268 -1.74 1.61 -11.14
C LEU A 268 -0.61 1.16 -12.06
N ALA A 269 0.62 1.61 -11.82
CA ALA A 269 1.79 1.18 -12.58
C ALA A 269 2.03 -0.33 -12.48
N LEU A 270 1.78 -0.94 -11.30
CA LEU A 270 1.87 -2.40 -11.15
C LEU A 270 0.79 -3.11 -11.96
N THR A 271 -0.43 -2.56 -12.05
CA THR A 271 -1.50 -3.18 -12.84
C THR A 271 -1.25 -3.15 -14.34
N GLU A 272 -0.40 -2.24 -14.85
CA GLU A 272 0.05 -2.23 -16.25
C GLU A 272 0.88 -3.48 -16.60
N ARG A 273 1.49 -4.11 -15.60
CA ARG A 273 2.35 -5.29 -15.75
C ARG A 273 1.60 -6.62 -15.64
N GLY A 274 0.43 -6.63 -14.99
CA GLY A 274 -0.39 -7.83 -14.80
C GLY A 274 -1.30 -7.74 -13.58
N PRO A 275 -1.99 -8.85 -13.21
CA PRO A 275 -2.87 -8.88 -12.05
C PRO A 275 -2.11 -8.77 -10.72
N VAL A 276 -2.57 -7.86 -9.85
CA VAL A 276 -1.92 -7.49 -8.59
C VAL A 276 -2.81 -7.84 -7.40
N LEU A 277 -2.20 -8.42 -6.36
CA LEU A 277 -2.74 -8.49 -5.01
C LEU A 277 -2.13 -7.35 -4.20
N ALA A 278 -2.94 -6.57 -3.48
CA ALA A 278 -2.44 -5.50 -2.60
C ALA A 278 -2.88 -5.71 -1.15
N HIS A 279 -1.99 -5.42 -0.19
CA HIS A 279 -2.29 -5.45 1.25
C HIS A 279 -1.93 -4.13 1.92
N ALA A 280 -2.85 -3.59 2.72
CA ALA A 280 -2.71 -2.32 3.43
C ALA A 280 -3.74 -2.21 4.54
N HIS A 281 -3.68 -1.16 5.36
CA HIS A 281 -4.81 -0.79 6.20
C HIS A 281 -6.08 -0.56 5.37
N ASN A 282 -7.26 -0.93 5.90
CA ASN A 282 -8.57 -0.70 5.27
C ASN A 282 -8.74 0.75 4.79
N ALA A 283 -8.26 1.71 5.59
CA ALA A 283 -8.32 3.13 5.27
C ALA A 283 -7.50 3.53 4.03
N HIS A 284 -6.50 2.76 3.62
CA HIS A 284 -5.75 3.03 2.40
C HIS A 284 -6.42 2.47 1.14
N LEU A 285 -7.31 1.47 1.29
CA LEU A 285 -7.90 0.70 0.18
C LEU A 285 -9.41 0.96 -0.02
N GLN A 286 -10.11 1.53 0.95
CA GLN A 286 -11.54 1.81 0.78
C GLN A 286 -11.83 2.82 -0.34
N ARG A 287 -12.99 2.71 -1.01
CA ARG A 287 -13.38 3.60 -2.13
C ARG A 287 -13.86 4.99 -1.71
N ARG A 288 -14.18 5.15 -0.42
CA ARG A 288 -14.68 6.40 0.15
C ARG A 288 -13.53 7.27 0.68
N LYS A 289 -13.85 8.50 1.07
CA LYS A 289 -12.92 9.33 1.83
C LYS A 289 -12.52 8.63 3.12
N SER A 290 -11.22 8.54 3.34
CA SER A 290 -10.65 8.10 4.60
C SER A 290 -10.61 9.24 5.58
N SER A 291 -10.69 8.90 6.86
CA SER A 291 -10.66 9.89 7.92
C SER A 291 -9.87 9.38 9.12
N MET A 292 -9.30 10.32 9.86
CA MET A 292 -8.58 10.06 11.10
C MET A 292 -8.67 11.29 12.00
N ARG A 293 -8.74 11.07 13.32
CA ARG A 293 -8.57 12.16 14.29
C ARG A 293 -7.12 12.25 14.71
N MET A 294 -6.51 13.42 14.53
CA MET A 294 -5.12 13.68 14.92
C MET A 294 -5.01 15.08 15.53
N ALA A 295 -4.37 15.18 16.70
CA ALA A 295 -4.26 16.43 17.47
C ALA A 295 -5.61 17.17 17.61
N GLY A 296 -6.69 16.42 17.88
CA GLY A 296 -8.04 16.97 18.06
C GLY A 296 -8.79 17.35 16.77
N LYS A 297 -8.14 17.29 15.60
CA LYS A 297 -8.74 17.63 14.29
C LYS A 297 -9.16 16.38 13.53
N LEU A 298 -10.30 16.46 12.83
CA LEU A 298 -10.68 15.47 11.83
C LEU A 298 -9.94 15.79 10.53
N LEU A 299 -9.17 14.83 10.04
CA LEU A 299 -8.50 14.87 8.75
C LEU A 299 -9.23 13.94 7.80
N GLU A 300 -9.45 14.37 6.57
CA GLU A 300 -10.13 13.58 5.54
C GLU A 300 -9.38 13.66 4.21
N TRP A 301 -9.20 12.53 3.54
CA TRP A 301 -8.52 12.46 2.25
C TRP A 301 -9.08 11.34 1.38
N TRP A 302 -8.85 11.44 0.08
CA TRP A 302 -9.12 10.32 -0.82
C TRP A 302 -8.00 9.29 -0.68
N SER A 303 -8.36 8.06 -0.33
CA SER A 303 -7.42 6.96 -0.15
C SER A 303 -6.78 6.52 -1.48
N ALA A 304 -5.75 5.68 -1.41
CA ALA A 304 -5.19 5.06 -2.60
C ALA A 304 -6.24 4.25 -3.36
N GLY A 305 -7.02 3.43 -2.66
CA GLY A 305 -8.09 2.62 -3.25
C GLY A 305 -9.19 3.45 -3.92
N ALA A 306 -9.57 4.59 -3.36
CA ALA A 306 -10.51 5.52 -3.99
C ALA A 306 -9.98 6.08 -5.30
N LEU A 307 -8.71 6.50 -5.32
CA LEU A 307 -8.05 7.03 -6.52
C LEU A 307 -7.85 5.95 -7.59
N VAL A 308 -7.50 4.73 -7.19
CA VAL A 308 -7.37 3.59 -8.11
C VAL A 308 -8.73 3.19 -8.68
N HIS A 309 -9.77 3.11 -7.84
CA HIS A 309 -11.13 2.81 -8.28
C HIS A 309 -11.64 3.83 -9.30
N ALA A 310 -11.34 5.12 -9.13
CA ALA A 310 -11.72 6.16 -10.08
C ALA A 310 -11.11 5.95 -11.49
N GLN A 311 -9.99 5.22 -11.60
CA GLN A 311 -9.33 4.95 -12.89
C GLN A 311 -9.62 3.54 -13.43
N LEU A 312 -9.71 2.53 -12.55
CA LEU A 312 -9.90 1.13 -12.94
C LEU A 312 -11.39 0.69 -12.94
N GLY A 313 -12.27 1.43 -12.26
CA GLY A 313 -13.68 1.08 -12.15
C GLY A 313 -13.88 -0.32 -11.57
N GLN A 314 -14.47 -1.22 -12.37
CA GLN A 314 -14.74 -2.63 -11.99
C GLN A 314 -13.48 -3.51 -11.98
N ASP A 315 -12.37 -3.05 -12.56
CA ASP A 315 -11.08 -3.77 -12.51
C ASP A 315 -10.38 -3.61 -11.15
N TYR A 316 -10.99 -2.86 -10.22
CA TYR A 316 -10.55 -2.72 -8.83
C TYR A 316 -11.57 -3.36 -7.88
N ALA A 317 -11.12 -4.37 -7.12
CA ALA A 317 -11.89 -4.97 -6.03
C ALA A 317 -11.23 -4.74 -4.67
N PHE A 318 -12.05 -4.56 -3.64
CA PHE A 318 -11.63 -4.34 -2.27
C PHE A 318 -12.33 -5.32 -1.33
N ALA A 319 -11.53 -6.15 -0.66
CA ALA A 319 -11.95 -6.97 0.46
C ALA A 319 -11.50 -6.30 1.77
N ALA A 320 -12.44 -5.82 2.58
CA ALA A 320 -12.11 -5.31 3.91
C ALA A 320 -11.87 -6.47 4.87
N THR A 321 -11.00 -6.28 5.87
CA THR A 321 -10.92 -7.22 7.00
C THR A 321 -11.48 -6.57 8.26
N ALA A 322 -12.24 -7.34 9.03
CA ALA A 322 -12.71 -6.99 10.37
C ALA A 322 -12.28 -8.05 11.38
N VAL A 323 -12.20 -7.65 12.65
CA VAL A 323 -11.75 -8.52 13.74
C VAL A 323 -12.72 -8.45 14.92
N GLY A 324 -12.98 -9.60 15.54
CA GLY A 324 -13.75 -9.67 16.78
C GLY A 324 -12.94 -9.13 17.95
N THR A 325 -11.85 -9.79 18.34
CA THR A 325 -11.03 -9.37 19.49
C THR A 325 -9.54 -9.25 19.17
N ILE A 326 -8.88 -8.30 19.84
CA ILE A 326 -7.43 -8.17 19.97
C ILE A 326 -7.14 -7.99 21.47
N ARG A 327 -7.31 -9.07 22.23
CA ARG A 327 -7.39 -9.01 23.71
C ARG A 327 -6.13 -8.44 24.35
N HIS A 328 -4.95 -8.69 23.79
CA HIS A 328 -3.69 -8.13 24.31
C HIS A 328 -3.58 -6.61 24.15
N GLN A 329 -4.40 -6.00 23.29
CA GLN A 329 -4.54 -4.54 23.14
C GLN A 329 -5.78 -3.98 23.86
N GLY A 330 -6.49 -4.80 24.65
CA GLY A 330 -7.73 -4.41 25.33
C GLY A 330 -8.95 -4.27 24.41
N VAL A 331 -8.88 -4.79 23.18
CA VAL A 331 -10.04 -4.87 22.27
C VAL A 331 -10.78 -6.19 22.54
N ASP A 332 -11.71 -6.15 23.49
CA ASP A 332 -12.47 -7.32 23.94
C ASP A 332 -13.66 -7.67 23.01
N THR A 333 -14.51 -8.59 23.45
CA THR A 333 -15.70 -9.05 22.71
C THR A 333 -16.53 -7.84 22.21
N PRO A 334 -16.82 -7.78 20.90
CA PRO A 334 -17.59 -6.67 20.33
C PRO A 334 -19.03 -6.61 20.90
N PRO A 335 -19.63 -5.42 21.01
CA PRO A 335 -21.04 -5.28 21.36
C PRO A 335 -21.93 -6.07 20.39
N ALA A 336 -22.91 -6.83 20.91
CA ALA A 336 -23.74 -7.73 20.11
C ALA A 336 -24.58 -7.04 19.02
N ASP A 337 -24.78 -5.73 19.14
CA ASP A 337 -25.49 -4.87 18.18
C ASP A 337 -24.58 -4.17 17.17
N SER A 338 -23.26 -4.41 17.20
CA SER A 338 -22.31 -3.96 16.17
C SER A 338 -22.18 -4.97 15.03
N ILE A 339 -21.60 -4.57 13.89
CA ILE A 339 -21.31 -5.50 12.79
C ILE A 339 -20.40 -6.63 13.28
N GLU A 340 -19.31 -6.30 13.97
CA GLU A 340 -18.38 -7.29 14.50
C GLU A 340 -19.05 -8.18 15.55
N GLY A 341 -19.97 -7.67 16.36
CA GLY A 341 -20.77 -8.46 17.31
C GLY A 341 -21.58 -9.54 16.62
N LEU A 342 -22.30 -9.15 15.56
CA LEU A 342 -23.10 -10.06 14.76
C LEU A 342 -22.25 -11.13 14.06
N LEU A 343 -21.05 -10.75 13.59
CA LEU A 343 -20.09 -11.69 12.99
C LEU A 343 -19.43 -12.58 14.04
N TYR A 344 -19.23 -12.10 15.27
CA TYR A 344 -18.61 -12.87 16.35
C TYR A 344 -19.45 -14.07 16.80
N GLU A 345 -20.77 -14.04 16.58
CA GLU A 345 -21.68 -15.16 16.83
C GLU A 345 -21.56 -16.30 15.80
N LEU A 346 -20.83 -16.09 14.70
CA LEU A 346 -20.53 -17.14 13.74
C LEU A 346 -19.61 -18.21 14.38
N PRO A 347 -19.83 -19.50 14.09
CA PRO A 347 -19.05 -20.58 14.69
C PRO A 347 -17.61 -20.65 14.17
N GLU A 348 -17.33 -20.12 12.98
CA GLU A 348 -16.01 -20.15 12.36
C GLU A 348 -15.03 -19.15 13.00
N ASP A 349 -13.76 -19.56 13.14
CA ASP A 349 -12.68 -18.68 13.61
C ASP A 349 -12.32 -17.60 12.58
N SER A 350 -12.52 -17.90 11.29
CA SER A 350 -12.42 -16.93 10.21
C SER A 350 -13.37 -17.28 9.07
N CYS A 351 -13.94 -16.25 8.43
CA CYS A 351 -14.86 -16.43 7.32
C CYS A 351 -14.82 -15.25 6.34
N VAL A 352 -15.31 -15.48 5.13
CA VAL A 352 -15.62 -14.46 4.13
C VAL A 352 -17.13 -14.26 4.09
N VAL A 353 -17.56 -13.01 4.16
CA VAL A 353 -18.95 -12.60 4.15
C VAL A 353 -19.21 -11.71 2.93
N ALA A 354 -20.36 -11.92 2.29
CA ALA A 354 -20.85 -11.07 1.22
C ALA A 354 -21.51 -9.80 1.81
N PRO A 355 -20.91 -8.60 1.72
CA PRO A 355 -21.38 -7.46 2.50
C PRO A 355 -22.78 -6.98 2.09
N ARG A 356 -23.13 -7.11 0.80
CA ARG A 356 -24.49 -6.84 0.30
C ARG A 356 -25.53 -7.80 0.84
N ARG A 357 -25.20 -9.09 0.98
CA ARG A 357 -26.13 -10.08 1.58
C ARG A 357 -26.28 -9.85 3.07
N LEU A 358 -25.19 -9.50 3.76
CA LEU A 358 -25.24 -9.13 5.16
C LEU A 358 -26.14 -7.90 5.37
N ALA A 359 -25.97 -6.84 4.58
CA ALA A 359 -26.84 -5.67 4.63
C ALA A 359 -28.32 -6.02 4.39
N THR A 360 -28.62 -6.91 3.43
CA THR A 360 -29.99 -7.40 3.20
C THR A 360 -30.53 -8.17 4.41
N ALA A 361 -29.72 -9.03 5.04
CA ALA A 361 -30.13 -9.79 6.22
C ALA A 361 -30.39 -8.90 7.46
N LEU A 362 -29.71 -7.76 7.56
CA LEU A 362 -29.94 -6.74 8.59
C LEU A 362 -31.18 -5.89 8.32
N GLY A 363 -31.59 -5.76 7.06
CA GLY A 363 -32.78 -5.01 6.66
C GLY A 363 -32.71 -3.54 7.06
N ALA A 364 -33.73 -3.04 7.75
CA ALA A 364 -33.78 -1.65 8.21
C ALA A 364 -33.01 -1.40 9.53
N ALA A 365 -32.61 -2.47 10.24
CA ALA A 365 -31.84 -2.34 11.46
C ALA A 365 -30.41 -1.92 11.11
N ARG A 366 -29.98 -0.76 11.63
CA ARG A 366 -28.60 -0.31 11.48
C ARG A 366 -27.83 -0.74 12.71
N PRO A 367 -26.77 -1.55 12.56
CA PRO A 367 -25.87 -1.85 13.67
C PRO A 367 -25.29 -0.58 14.27
N THR A 368 -25.07 -0.59 15.57
CA THR A 368 -24.38 0.48 16.28
C THR A 368 -22.91 0.49 15.87
N PRO A 369 -22.30 1.66 15.58
CA PRO A 369 -20.86 1.74 15.37
C PRO A 369 -20.11 1.20 16.60
N ARG A 370 -19.16 0.29 16.38
CA ARG A 370 -18.29 -0.19 17.45
C ARG A 370 -17.29 0.92 17.79
N GLU A 371 -17.15 1.21 19.07
CA GLU A 371 -16.05 2.05 19.58
C GLU A 371 -14.89 1.15 20.02
N SER A 372 -13.67 1.54 19.68
CA SER A 372 -12.45 0.85 20.10
C SER A 372 -11.79 1.60 21.27
N PRO A 373 -11.41 0.92 22.37
CA PRO A 373 -10.61 1.53 23.43
C PRO A 373 -9.14 1.73 23.03
N TRP A 374 -8.69 1.10 21.95
CA TRP A 374 -7.33 1.18 21.44
C TRP A 374 -7.28 1.93 20.10
N PHE A 375 -6.45 2.96 20.02
CA PHE A 375 -6.36 3.83 18.83
C PHE A 375 -5.90 3.09 17.58
N GLY A 376 -5.15 1.98 17.73
CA GLY A 376 -4.58 1.22 16.63
C GLY A 376 -5.58 0.31 15.91
N TYR A 377 -6.81 0.17 16.41
CA TYR A 377 -7.87 -0.61 15.77
C TYR A 377 -8.97 0.31 15.23
N ALA A 378 -9.30 0.13 13.94
CA ALA A 378 -10.37 0.81 13.24
C ALA A 378 -11.53 -0.17 12.96
N PRO A 379 -12.63 -0.10 13.72
CA PRO A 379 -13.83 -0.90 13.47
C PRO A 379 -14.50 -0.55 12.14
N LEU A 380 -15.36 -1.45 11.66
CA LEU A 380 -16.21 -1.20 10.50
C LEU A 380 -17.22 -0.10 10.81
N ASP A 381 -17.49 0.72 9.79
CA ASP A 381 -18.52 1.73 9.82
C ASP A 381 -19.83 1.14 9.27
N PRO A 382 -20.90 0.99 10.09
CA PRO A 382 -22.17 0.44 9.64
C PRO A 382 -22.83 1.22 8.49
N GLY A 383 -22.53 2.51 8.35
CA GLY A 383 -23.01 3.32 7.23
C GLY A 383 -22.44 2.91 5.87
N HIS A 384 -21.37 2.12 5.87
CA HIS A 384 -20.55 1.80 4.71
C HIS A 384 -20.35 0.29 4.52
N LEU A 385 -21.21 -0.52 5.12
CA LEU A 385 -21.10 -1.98 5.06
C LEU A 385 -21.06 -2.52 3.63
N THR A 386 -21.75 -1.87 2.68
CA THR A 386 -21.82 -2.32 1.28
C THR A 386 -20.71 -1.78 0.38
N ASP A 387 -19.78 -0.98 0.91
CA ASP A 387 -18.68 -0.39 0.15
C ASP A 387 -17.60 -1.40 -0.30
N PRO A 388 -17.17 -2.37 0.55
CA PRO A 388 -16.29 -3.45 0.09
C PRO A 388 -17.06 -4.50 -0.71
N ASP A 389 -16.35 -5.21 -1.60
CA ASP A 389 -16.92 -6.31 -2.40
C ASP A 389 -16.99 -7.62 -1.59
N ALA A 390 -16.05 -7.80 -0.67
CA ALA A 390 -15.98 -8.92 0.25
C ALA A 390 -15.58 -8.43 1.65
N LEU A 391 -16.01 -9.14 2.69
CA LEU A 391 -15.58 -8.90 4.05
C LEU A 391 -14.91 -10.16 4.60
N VAL A 392 -13.62 -10.09 4.93
CA VAL A 392 -12.93 -11.12 5.69
C VAL A 392 -13.13 -10.82 7.17
N PHE A 393 -13.59 -11.78 7.95
CA PHE A 393 -13.73 -11.67 9.39
C PHE A 393 -12.80 -12.65 10.09
N VAL A 394 -12.08 -12.16 11.10
CA VAL A 394 -11.23 -12.97 11.98
C VAL A 394 -11.77 -12.82 13.40
N LYS A 395 -12.17 -13.92 14.03
CA LYS A 395 -12.89 -13.89 15.30
C LYS A 395 -12.00 -13.42 16.45
N ASP A 396 -10.88 -14.08 16.66
CA ASP A 396 -9.94 -13.76 17.73
C ASP A 396 -8.51 -13.68 17.20
N VAL A 397 -7.87 -12.51 17.33
CA VAL A 397 -6.42 -12.38 17.17
C VAL A 397 -5.77 -12.81 18.47
N ARG A 398 -4.99 -13.88 18.40
CA ARG A 398 -4.20 -14.39 19.52
C ARG A 398 -2.78 -13.81 19.42
N GLN A 399 -2.20 -13.47 20.55
CA GLN A 399 -0.81 -13.04 20.61
C GLN A 399 0.09 -14.20 20.14
N SER A 400 0.87 -13.94 19.09
CA SER A 400 1.86 -14.86 18.52
C SER A 400 3.09 -15.00 19.41
#